data_AF-A0A931S9G2-F1
#
_entry.id   AF-A0A931S9G2-F1
#
_cell.length_a   1.000
_cell.length_b   1.000
_cell.length_c   1.000
_cell.angle_alpha   90.00
_cell.angle_beta   90.00
_cell.angle_gamma   90.00
#
_symmetry.space_group_name_H-M   'P 1'
#
loop_
_entity.id
_entity.type
_entity.pdbx_description
1 polymer ?
#
loop_
_entity_poly.entity_id
_entity_poly.type
_entity_poly.pdbx_seq_one_letter_code
_entity_poly.pdbx_strand_id
1 'polypeptide(L)'
;MTRRRKRTTQRRLNCRKATSLIAAYLAGELDPLQTVAFENHLRDCADCLAFLNTYKKTIELAQAFLKHSTAAPKPYRPRCPVDIEAGR
;
A
#
# COMPACT_ATOMS: atom_id res chain seq x y z
N MET A 1 15.12 14.23 20.02
CA MET A 1 14.14 13.18 20.36
C MET A 1 14.17 12.06 19.31
N THR A 2 15.24 11.26 19.27
CA THR A 2 15.37 10.14 18.33
C THR A 2 14.69 8.91 18.93
N ARG A 3 13.41 8.69 18.59
CA ARG A 3 12.62 7.58 19.12
C ARG A 3 13.29 6.26 18.75
N ARG A 4 13.94 5.66 19.74
CA ARG A 4 14.67 4.39 19.70
C ARG A 4 13.75 3.31 19.11
N ARG A 5 13.96 2.95 17.84
CA ARG A 5 13.31 1.79 17.18
C ARG A 5 13.51 0.59 18.10
N LYS A 6 12.45 0.14 18.79
CA LYS A 6 12.48 -1.14 19.52
C LYS A 6 12.61 -2.24 18.47
N ARG A 7 13.86 -2.62 18.20
CA ARG A 7 14.24 -3.85 17.50
C ARG A 7 13.85 -5.02 18.41
N THR A 8 12.60 -5.46 18.35
CA THR A 8 12.19 -6.77 18.90
C THR A 8 12.15 -7.77 17.76
N THR A 9 13.35 -8.23 17.45
CA THR A 9 13.67 -9.47 16.77
C THR A 9 12.92 -10.66 17.38
N GLN A 10 12.21 -11.44 16.56
CA GLN A 10 12.63 -12.80 16.16
C GLN A 10 11.45 -13.54 15.47
N ARG A 11 11.67 -14.01 14.22
CA ARG A 11 10.74 -14.81 13.37
C ARG A 11 9.29 -14.29 13.19
N ARG A 12 9.07 -13.01 13.47
CA ARG A 12 7.78 -12.32 13.35
C ARG A 12 7.88 -11.18 12.34
N LEU A 13 6.75 -10.88 11.71
CA LEU A 13 6.61 -9.87 10.68
C LEU A 13 7.28 -8.53 11.08
N ASN A 14 8.13 -7.98 10.21
CA ASN A 14 8.77 -6.67 10.43
C ASN A 14 8.01 -5.54 9.74
N CYS A 15 8.26 -4.29 10.13
CA CYS A 15 7.55 -3.11 9.60
C CYS A 15 7.58 -3.03 8.07
N ARG A 16 8.72 -3.33 7.43
CA ARG A 16 8.85 -3.30 5.97
C ARG A 16 7.93 -4.32 5.32
N LYS A 17 7.94 -5.56 5.80
CA LYS A 17 7.05 -6.61 5.28
C LYS A 17 5.60 -6.28 5.57
N ALA A 18 5.29 -5.76 6.76
CA ALA A 18 3.96 -5.30 7.13
C ALA A 18 3.43 -4.25 6.15
N THR A 19 4.22 -3.22 5.82
CA THR A 19 3.80 -2.20 4.84
C THR A 19 3.51 -2.78 3.46
N SER A 20 4.25 -3.81 3.03
CA SER A 20 4.01 -4.48 1.75
C SER A 20 2.74 -5.35 1.73
N LEU A 21 2.20 -5.74 2.89
CA LEU A 21 0.98 -6.55 2.99
C LEU A 21 -0.30 -5.71 3.08
N ILE A 22 -0.20 -4.38 3.21
CA ILE A 22 -1.37 -3.51 3.42
C ILE A 22 -2.38 -3.59 2.29
N ALA A 23 -1.92 -3.57 1.03
CA ALA A 23 -2.82 -3.65 -0.12
C ALA A 23 -3.60 -4.98 -0.12
N ALA A 24 -2.90 -6.10 0.04
CA ALA A 24 -3.52 -7.43 0.12
C ALA A 24 -4.44 -7.59 1.34
N TYR A 25 -4.08 -7.02 2.50
CA TYR A 25 -4.93 -7.02 3.69
C TYR A 25 -6.25 -6.30 3.44
N LEU A 26 -6.21 -5.12 2.80
CA LEU A 26 -7.39 -4.34 2.50
C LEU A 26 -8.26 -4.96 1.40
N ALA A 27 -7.64 -5.71 0.48
CA ALA A 27 -8.34 -6.49 -0.53
C ALA A 27 -8.91 -7.82 0.01
N GLY A 28 -8.55 -8.23 1.24
CA GLY A 28 -8.95 -9.52 1.80
C GLY A 28 -8.22 -10.72 1.18
N GLU A 29 -7.06 -10.49 0.55
CA GLU A 29 -6.30 -11.50 -0.21
C GLU A 29 -5.16 -12.14 0.60
N LEU A 30 -5.04 -11.81 1.89
CA LEU A 30 -4.04 -12.42 2.75
C LEU A 30 -4.49 -13.81 3.24
N ASP A 31 -3.56 -14.75 3.20
CA ASP A 31 -3.72 -16.05 3.85
C ASP A 31 -4.01 -15.87 5.36
N PRO A 32 -4.82 -16.73 6.00
CA PRO A 32 -5.17 -16.60 7.42
C PRO A 32 -3.96 -16.49 8.37
N LEU A 33 -2.88 -17.24 8.10
CA LEU A 33 -1.67 -17.17 8.92
C LEU A 33 -0.95 -15.82 8.77
N GLN A 34 -0.94 -15.29 7.55
CA GLN A 34 -0.38 -13.96 7.27
C GLN A 34 -1.21 -12.84 7.88
N THR A 35 -2.53 -12.97 7.84
CA THR A 35 -3.48 -12.04 8.47
C THR A 35 -3.23 -11.95 9.97
N VAL A 36 -3.18 -13.09 10.67
CA VAL A 36 -2.91 -13.12 12.11
C VAL A 36 -1.54 -12.50 12.45
N ALA A 37 -0.50 -12.84 11.68
CA ALA A 37 0.84 -12.28 11.90
C ALA A 37 0.88 -10.76 11.66
N PHE A 38 0.15 -10.26 10.67
CA PHE A 38 0.02 -8.84 10.36
C PHE A 38 -0.75 -8.08 11.44
N GLU A 39 -1.89 -8.59 11.87
CA GLU A 39 -2.68 -7.97 12.94
C GLU A 39 -1.93 -7.93 14.28
N ASN A 40 -1.22 -9.01 14.63
CA ASN A 40 -0.34 -9.02 15.80
C ASN A 40 0.71 -7.90 15.72
N HIS A 41 1.33 -7.71 14.54
CA HIS A 41 2.27 -6.62 14.35
C HIS A 41 1.62 -5.23 14.49
N LEU A 42 0.41 -5.04 13.97
CA LEU A 42 -0.31 -3.77 14.09
C LEU A 42 -0.66 -3.43 15.55
N ARG A 43 -0.98 -4.42 16.39
CA ARG A 43 -1.20 -4.22 17.83
C ARG A 43 0.08 -3.76 18.55
N ASP A 44 1.22 -4.29 18.14
CA ASP A 44 2.51 -4.02 18.79
C ASP A 44 3.23 -2.77 18.23
N CYS A 45 2.85 -2.30 17.03
CA CYS A 45 3.55 -1.26 16.29
C CYS A 45 2.62 -0.10 15.89
N ALA A 46 2.61 0.96 16.72
CA ALA A 46 1.82 2.16 16.48
C ALA A 46 2.12 2.86 15.14
N ASP A 47 3.38 2.83 14.68
CA ASP A 47 3.76 3.46 13.40
C ASP A 47 3.12 2.72 12.20
N CYS A 48 3.09 1.39 12.23
CA CYS A 48 2.44 0.60 11.19
C CYS A 48 0.91 0.73 11.23
N LEU A 49 0.32 0.83 12.43
CA LEU A 49 -1.11 1.12 12.57
C LEU A 49 -1.48 2.51 12.02
N ALA A 50 -0.68 3.53 12.34
CA ALA A 50 -0.86 4.87 11.81
C ALA A 50 -0.75 4.88 10.28
N PHE A 51 0.25 4.20 9.72
CA PHE A 51 0.42 4.08 8.27
C PHE A 51 -0.79 3.39 7.59
N LEU A 52 -1.30 2.29 8.17
CA LEU A 52 -2.51 1.62 7.67
C LEU A 52 -3.71 2.57 7.64
N ASN A 53 -3.92 3.35 8.71
CA ASN A 53 -5.02 4.31 8.78
C ASN A 53 -4.89 5.41 7.72
N THR A 54 -3.69 5.95 7.52
CA THR A 54 -3.41 6.91 6.43
C THR A 54 -3.74 6.31 5.07
N TYR A 55 -3.31 5.08 4.81
CA TYR A 55 -3.58 4.42 3.53
C TYR A 55 -5.08 4.21 3.28
N LYS A 56 -5.83 3.78 4.30
CA LYS A 56 -7.30 3.70 4.26
C LYS A 56 -7.93 5.05 3.93
N LYS A 57 -7.46 6.13 4.57
CA LYS A 57 -7.98 7.48 4.32
C LYS A 57 -7.69 7.95 2.91
N THR A 58 -6.52 7.65 2.37
CA THR A 58 -6.19 7.95 0.96
C THR A 58 -7.15 7.25 0.00
N ILE A 59 -7.48 5.97 0.23
CA ILE A 59 -8.47 5.25 -0.59
C ILE A 59 -9.84 5.91 -0.49
N GLU A 60 -10.31 6.22 0.72
CA GLU A 60 -11.59 6.88 0.95
C GLU A 60 -11.69 8.20 0.20
N LEU A 61 -10.66 9.05 0.30
CA LEU A 61 -10.60 10.34 -0.38
C LEU A 61 -10.55 10.19 -1.90
N ALA A 62 -9.77 9.24 -2.42
CA ALA A 62 -9.71 8.96 -3.86
C ALA A 62 -11.06 8.48 -4.40
N GLN A 63 -11.73 7.59 -3.68
CA GLN A 63 -13.07 7.12 -4.03
C GLN A 63 -14.11 8.23 -3.97
N ALA A 64 -14.06 9.07 -2.93
CA ALA A 64 -14.93 10.24 -2.82
C ALA A 64 -14.70 11.18 -4.02
N PHE A 65 -13.45 11.50 -4.33
CA PHE A 65 -13.12 12.34 -5.49
C PHE A 65 -13.67 11.76 -6.79
N LEU A 66 -13.49 10.46 -7.05
CA LEU A 66 -14.01 9.78 -8.23
C LEU A 66 -15.54 9.79 -8.30
N LYS A 67 -16.24 9.63 -7.17
CA LYS A 67 -17.71 9.68 -7.11
C LYS A 67 -18.26 11.07 -7.43
N HIS A 68 -17.55 12.13 -7.05
CA HIS A 68 -17.95 13.51 -7.32
C HIS A 68 -17.44 14.03 -8.69
N SER A 69 -16.42 13.39 -9.26
CA SER A 69 -15.89 13.73 -10.57
C SER A 69 -16.75 13.10 -11.67
N THR A 70 -17.62 13.90 -12.29
CA THR A 70 -18.43 13.51 -13.46
C THR A 70 -17.64 13.48 -14.77
N ALA A 71 -16.36 13.87 -14.75
CA ALA A 71 -15.50 13.80 -15.92
C ALA A 71 -15.07 12.35 -16.17
N ALA A 72 -15.52 11.77 -17.29
CA ALA A 72 -15.05 10.47 -17.74
C ALA A 72 -13.51 10.48 -17.86
N PRO A 73 -12.80 9.45 -17.35
CA PRO A 73 -11.36 9.35 -17.53
C PRO A 73 -11.05 9.32 -19.03
N LYS A 74 -10.25 10.28 -19.51
CA LYS A 74 -9.78 10.25 -20.89
C LYS A 74 -8.99 8.95 -21.08
N PRO A 75 -9.29 8.13 -22.11
CA PRO A 75 -8.55 6.91 -22.34
C PRO A 75 -7.07 7.25 -22.47
N TYR A 76 -6.24 6.63 -21.63
CA TYR A 76 -4.80 6.75 -21.76
C TYR A 76 -4.42 6.19 -23.13
N ARG A 77 -3.98 7.06 -24.04
CA ARG A 77 -3.30 6.66 -25.27
C ARG A 77 -1.81 6.67 -24.95
N PRO A 78 -1.16 5.50 -24.80
CA PRO A 78 0.28 5.46 -24.71
C PRO A 78 0.83 6.22 -25.91
N ARG A 79 1.81 7.10 -25.69
CA ARG A 79 2.58 7.68 -26.80
C ARG A 79 3.22 6.48 -27.50
N CYS A 80 2.82 6.19 -28.74
CA CYS A 80 3.53 5.22 -29.54
C CYS A 80 5.01 5.61 -29.52
N PRO A 81 5.94 4.69 -29.19
CA PRO A 81 7.34 4.87 -29.53
C PRO A 81 7.39 4.80 -31.07
N VAL A 82 7.21 5.95 -31.73
CA VAL A 82 7.53 6.07 -33.15
C VAL A 82 9.04 6.24 -33.24
N ASP A 83 9.65 5.31 -33.96
CA ASP A 83 11.00 5.37 -34.54
C ASP A 83 12.18 5.10 -33.60
N ILE A 84 12.40 3.83 -33.28
CA ILE A 84 13.75 3.31 -33.06
C ILE A 84 13.98 2.20 -34.10
N GLU A 85 14.87 2.48 -35.05
CA GLU A 85 15.52 1.58 -36.02
C GLU A 85 14.88 1.34 -37.40
N ALA A 86 14.98 2.35 -38.26
CA ALA A 86 15.43 2.14 -39.64
C ALA A 86 16.64 3.06 -39.89
N GLY A 87 17.86 2.56 -39.71
CA GLY A 87 19.05 3.39 -39.88
C GLY A 87 20.40 2.71 -39.71
N ARG A 88 20.85 2.10 -40.82
CA ARG A 88 22.22 1.68 -41.19
C ARG A 88 22.71 0.31 -40.75
#